data_AF-A0A9E7HMB6-F1
#
_entry.id   AF-A0A9E7HMB6-F1
#
_cell.length_a   1.000
_cell.length_b   1.000
_cell.length_c   1.000
_cell.angle_alpha   90.00
_cell.angle_beta   90.00
_cell.angle_gamma   90.00
#
_symmetry.space_group_name_H-M   'P 1'
#
loop_
_entity.id
_entity.type
_entity.pdbx_description
1 polymer ?
#
loop_
_entity_poly.entity_id
_entity_poly.type
_entity_poly.pdbx_seq_one_letter_code
_entity_poly.pdbx_strand_id
1 'polypeptide(L)'
;MARSLFILSFSSLSLVSSGPTMDADLELENYMSSLMESDKSWESLSASYSGSKDIERKHVSEGNNGVTVSMVSLDSILPDDILDKIFSFLPIASIIRAASVCKVWYHIIHSMRFIWANKLPQKPWYFMFTSNEAAAGYAYDPVLRKWYNIDLPCIEKSNWFVSSSNGLVCFMDNDSRSRIFVCNPIIRDWKRILEPPGVVFPDYSSLAISVDRSSHRYTIVVIKSKQVPDDFSQWDFSIHRYNSERKSWESSINMVLPGWRGGDESVICNGVLYCLIHSTGVAGNADLRHRLMMYDISVTTPHVSSMLVTKPVPCSLTCGRLINLKERLVMVGGIAKYDKPDIIKGIGIWGLDAGEWVEVARVPHRFFQGFGELDDVFASSGTEDLIFIQSYGATGLLVFDMSQKQWKWSAKCPVTKRFPLQLFTGFCFEPRLEIVS
;
A
#
# COMPACT_ATOMS: atom_id res chain seq x y z
N MET A 1 20.01 21.60 -22.97
CA MET A 1 20.40 20.24 -23.35
C MET A 1 20.27 19.37 -22.10
N ALA A 2 19.03 19.02 -21.74
CA ALA A 2 18.68 18.30 -20.51
C ALA A 2 18.48 16.82 -20.87
N ARG A 3 19.25 15.94 -20.22
CA ARG A 3 19.10 14.49 -20.36
C ARG A 3 17.93 14.03 -19.49
N SER A 4 16.74 14.01 -20.08
CA SER A 4 15.61 13.23 -19.57
C SER A 4 15.94 11.76 -19.83
N LEU A 5 16.08 10.94 -18.79
CA LEU A 5 16.20 9.49 -18.95
C LEU A 5 14.83 8.93 -19.34
N PHE A 6 14.63 8.73 -20.65
CA PHE A 6 13.62 7.84 -21.22
C PHE A 6 14.13 6.40 -21.10
N ILE A 7 13.39 5.53 -20.41
CA ILE A 7 13.61 4.09 -20.47
C ILE A 7 12.74 3.55 -21.61
N LEU A 8 13.41 3.00 -22.63
CA LEU A 8 12.85 2.47 -23.86
C LEU A 8 12.21 1.09 -23.63
N SER A 9 11.00 0.91 -24.17
CA SER A 9 10.25 -0.35 -24.22
C SER A 9 10.71 -1.25 -25.37
N PHE A 10 10.84 -2.56 -25.13
CA PHE A 10 10.92 -3.57 -26.18
C PHE A 10 9.69 -4.50 -26.10
N SER A 11 8.88 -4.51 -27.17
CA SER A 11 7.90 -5.55 -27.56
C SER A 11 8.66 -6.77 -28.13
N SER A 12 8.26 -8.05 -28.14
CA SER A 12 7.04 -8.86 -28.03
C SER A 12 7.51 -10.33 -27.79
N LEU A 13 6.76 -11.33 -27.31
CA LEU A 13 5.65 -12.07 -27.91
C LEU A 13 4.96 -12.93 -26.83
N SER A 14 3.65 -13.10 -26.99
CA SER A 14 2.74 -13.86 -26.12
C SER A 14 2.75 -15.38 -26.38
N LEU A 15 2.68 -16.18 -25.31
CA LEU A 15 2.18 -17.55 -25.34
C LEU A 15 1.10 -17.70 -24.26
N VAL A 16 -0.10 -18.08 -24.69
CA VAL A 16 -1.27 -18.35 -23.88
C VAL A 16 -1.13 -19.75 -23.26
N SER A 17 -1.28 -19.88 -21.95
CA SER A 17 -1.66 -21.17 -21.36
C SER A 17 -2.69 -20.99 -20.25
N SER A 18 -3.88 -21.52 -20.50
CA SER A 18 -4.90 -21.80 -19.50
C SER A 18 -4.43 -22.93 -18.58
N GLY A 19 -4.50 -22.73 -17.26
CA GLY A 19 -4.25 -23.74 -16.24
C GLY A 19 -5.37 -23.76 -15.19
N PRO A 20 -5.62 -24.91 -14.54
CA PRO A 20 -6.89 -25.24 -13.89
C PRO A 20 -6.97 -24.74 -12.45
N THR A 21 -8.20 -24.61 -11.96
CA THR A 21 -8.53 -24.31 -10.56
C THR A 21 -8.10 -25.45 -9.63
N MET A 22 -7.05 -25.22 -8.84
CA MET A 22 -6.70 -26.01 -7.65
C MET A 22 -7.38 -25.41 -6.41
N ASP A 23 -7.68 -26.25 -5.42
CA ASP A 23 -8.40 -25.92 -4.18
C ASP A 23 -7.78 -24.72 -3.44
N ALA A 24 -8.55 -23.64 -3.30
CA ALA A 24 -8.13 -22.39 -2.66
C ALA A 24 -7.72 -22.57 -1.18
N ASP A 25 -8.27 -23.59 -0.49
CA ASP A 25 -7.95 -23.88 0.91
C ASP A 25 -6.52 -24.43 1.07
N LEU A 26 -6.03 -25.22 0.12
CA LEU A 26 -4.67 -25.79 0.12
C LEU A 26 -3.61 -24.73 -0.21
N GLU A 27 -3.91 -23.77 -1.09
CA GLU A 27 -3.01 -22.65 -1.40
C GLU A 27 -2.86 -21.69 -0.22
N LEU A 28 -3.93 -21.52 0.57
CA LEU A 28 -3.91 -20.69 1.76
C LEU A 28 -3.12 -21.36 2.90
N GLU A 29 -3.34 -22.66 3.15
CA GLU A 29 -2.57 -23.43 4.16
C GLU A 29 -1.05 -23.39 3.88
N ASN A 30 -0.63 -23.63 2.63
CA ASN A 30 0.78 -23.61 2.25
C ASN A 30 1.44 -22.23 2.41
N TYR A 31 0.71 -21.15 2.16
CA TYR A 31 1.22 -19.79 2.35
C TYR A 31 1.36 -19.42 3.83
N MET A 32 0.42 -19.82 4.66
CA MET A 32 0.50 -19.53 6.08
C MET A 32 1.71 -20.24 6.71
N SER A 33 2.12 -21.37 6.15
CA SER A 33 3.38 -22.05 6.48
C SER A 33 4.62 -21.26 6.03
N SER A 34 4.63 -20.60 4.87
CA SER A 34 5.80 -19.80 4.41
C SER A 34 6.03 -18.55 5.28
N LEU A 35 4.99 -17.98 5.86
CA LEU A 35 5.09 -16.92 6.89
C LEU A 35 5.78 -17.38 8.19
N MET A 36 5.88 -18.70 8.42
CA MET A 36 6.52 -19.28 9.60
C MET A 36 8.03 -19.47 9.43
N GLU A 37 8.55 -19.52 8.19
CA GLU A 37 9.97 -19.70 7.92
C GLU A 37 10.76 -18.40 8.20
N SER A 38 10.94 -18.12 9.49
CA SER A 38 12.08 -17.32 9.94
C SER A 38 13.16 -18.27 10.42
N ASP A 39 14.35 -18.19 9.82
CA ASP A 39 15.59 -18.86 10.24
C ASP A 39 16.05 -18.38 11.63
N LYS A 40 15.30 -18.76 12.66
CA LYS A 40 15.73 -18.74 14.05
C LYS A 40 15.32 -20.06 14.67
N SER A 41 16.29 -20.97 14.68
CA SER A 41 16.24 -22.21 15.45
C SER A 41 15.78 -21.88 16.87
N TRP A 42 14.72 -22.54 17.33
CA TRP A 42 14.37 -22.55 18.74
C TRP A 42 15.45 -23.35 19.48
N GLU A 43 16.43 -22.65 20.08
CA GLU A 43 17.20 -23.26 21.15
C GLU A 43 16.23 -23.53 22.30
N SER A 44 16.05 -24.82 22.56
CA SER A 44 15.30 -25.35 23.70
C SER A 44 15.84 -24.75 25.00
N LEU A 45 15.09 -23.84 25.60
CA LEU A 45 15.30 -23.44 26.98
C LEU A 45 14.68 -24.52 27.88
N SER A 46 15.50 -25.46 28.33
CA SER A 46 15.16 -26.41 29.37
C SER A 46 15.01 -25.68 30.71
N ALA A 47 13.78 -25.30 31.04
CA ALA A 47 13.45 -24.83 32.39
C ALA A 47 13.36 -26.04 33.34
N SER A 48 14.41 -26.24 34.14
CA SER A 48 14.42 -27.18 35.25
C SER A 48 13.49 -26.69 36.37
N TYR A 49 12.33 -27.34 36.54
CA TYR A 49 11.54 -27.22 37.77
C TYR A 49 11.89 -28.38 38.71
N SER A 50 12.60 -28.05 39.79
CA SER A 50 12.75 -28.90 40.98
C SER A 50 11.69 -28.52 42.01
N GLY A 51 10.96 -29.48 42.58
CA GLY A 51 10.11 -29.22 43.74
C GLY A 51 9.05 -30.30 43.96
N SER A 52 9.44 -31.33 44.71
CA SER A 52 8.71 -32.54 45.08
C SER A 52 7.33 -32.34 45.73
N LYS A 53 6.47 -33.36 45.59
CA LYS A 53 5.91 -34.10 46.75
C LYS A 53 5.32 -35.45 46.32
N ASP A 54 5.83 -36.49 46.98
CA ASP A 54 5.43 -37.89 46.91
C ASP A 54 3.97 -38.12 47.32
N ILE A 55 3.28 -38.98 46.57
CA ILE A 55 2.23 -39.86 47.12
C ILE A 55 2.49 -41.28 46.58
N GLU A 56 2.88 -42.17 47.48
CA GLU A 56 3.04 -43.61 47.26
C GLU A 56 1.80 -44.24 46.62
N ARG A 57 2.02 -45.13 45.63
CA ARG A 57 1.17 -46.32 45.46
C ARG A 57 1.88 -47.46 44.69
N LYS A 58 2.31 -48.44 45.50
CA LYS A 58 2.41 -49.90 45.29
C LYS A 58 2.71 -50.44 43.88
N HIS A 59 3.84 -51.16 43.82
CA HIS A 59 4.15 -52.24 42.86
C HIS A 59 3.01 -53.27 42.75
N VAL A 60 2.48 -53.47 41.55
CA VAL A 60 1.88 -54.74 41.08
C VAL A 60 2.25 -54.94 39.59
N SER A 61 2.39 -56.21 39.24
CA SER A 61 3.11 -56.85 38.13
C SER A 61 2.78 -56.41 36.69
N GLU A 62 3.79 -56.66 35.85
CA GLU A 62 3.76 -56.75 34.39
C GLU A 62 2.45 -57.31 33.83
N GLY A 63 1.79 -56.48 33.03
CA GLY A 63 0.59 -56.83 32.28
C GLY A 63 0.50 -55.89 31.09
N ASN A 64 0.89 -56.43 29.93
CA ASN A 64 0.86 -55.82 28.61
C ASN A 64 -0.46 -55.06 28.36
N ASN A 65 -0.41 -53.73 28.37
CA ASN A 65 -1.44 -52.87 27.80
C ASN A 65 -0.76 -51.60 27.31
N GLY A 66 -0.73 -51.43 25.99
CA GLY A 66 -0.25 -50.21 25.36
C GLY A 66 -0.97 -49.02 25.94
N VAL A 67 -0.23 -48.17 26.65
CA VAL A 67 -0.71 -46.86 27.09
C VAL A 67 -0.93 -46.06 25.82
N THR A 68 -2.18 -46.02 25.36
CA THR A 68 -2.65 -44.94 24.51
C THR A 68 -2.50 -43.68 25.35
N VAL A 69 -1.42 -42.93 25.10
CA VAL A 69 -1.36 -41.53 25.51
C VAL A 69 -2.58 -40.89 24.86
N SER A 70 -3.62 -40.67 25.65
CA SER A 70 -4.76 -39.86 25.25
C SER A 70 -4.17 -38.49 24.94
N MET A 71 -3.95 -38.22 23.65
CA MET A 71 -3.74 -36.88 23.15
C MET A 71 -5.01 -36.13 23.51
N VAL A 72 -4.99 -35.43 24.65
CA VAL A 72 -6.07 -34.52 25.01
C VAL A 72 -6.10 -33.49 23.89
N SER A 73 -7.13 -33.53 23.05
CA SER A 73 -7.27 -32.54 21.98
C SER A 73 -7.32 -31.17 22.62
N LEU A 74 -6.52 -30.22 22.12
CA LEU A 74 -6.53 -28.84 22.64
C LEU A 74 -7.94 -28.24 22.61
N ASP A 75 -8.74 -28.66 21.63
CA ASP A 75 -10.15 -28.30 21.43
C ASP A 75 -11.05 -28.72 22.62
N SER A 76 -10.61 -29.68 23.43
CA SER A 76 -11.32 -30.11 24.65
C SER A 76 -10.91 -29.32 25.89
N ILE A 77 -9.83 -28.53 25.83
CA ILE A 77 -9.24 -27.81 26.97
C ILE A 77 -9.62 -26.33 26.94
N LEU A 78 -9.77 -25.73 25.75
CA LEU A 78 -10.08 -24.31 25.62
C LEU A 78 -11.37 -24.08 24.82
N PRO A 79 -12.45 -23.59 25.45
CA PRO A 79 -13.68 -23.22 24.76
C PRO A 79 -13.48 -22.16 23.66
N ASP A 80 -14.32 -22.20 22.63
CA ASP A 80 -14.28 -21.28 21.49
C ASP A 80 -14.32 -19.81 21.92
N ASP A 81 -15.17 -19.42 22.88
CA ASP A 81 -15.28 -18.04 23.37
C ASP A 81 -13.97 -17.50 23.99
N ILE A 82 -13.16 -18.40 24.58
CA ILE A 82 -11.84 -18.04 25.09
C ILE A 82 -10.84 -17.91 23.95
N LEU A 83 -10.88 -18.80 22.95
CA LEU A 83 -10.06 -18.68 21.74
C LEU A 83 -10.38 -17.38 20.99
N ASP A 84 -11.65 -17.03 20.86
CA ASP A 84 -12.13 -15.76 20.31
C ASP A 84 -11.48 -14.57 21.00
N LYS A 85 -11.52 -14.57 22.32
CA LYS A 85 -10.92 -13.53 23.12
C LYS A 85 -9.40 -13.49 22.92
N ILE A 86 -8.72 -14.63 22.92
CA ILE A 86 -7.26 -14.70 22.69
C ILE A 86 -6.90 -14.12 21.32
N PHE A 87 -7.51 -14.59 20.24
CA PHE A 87 -7.23 -14.09 18.88
C PHE A 87 -7.59 -12.61 18.73
N SER A 88 -8.57 -12.12 19.51
CA SER A 88 -8.89 -10.69 19.54
C SER A 88 -7.79 -9.80 20.10
N PHE A 89 -6.84 -10.32 20.89
CA PHE A 89 -5.72 -9.53 21.40
C PHE A 89 -4.43 -9.68 20.57
N LEU A 90 -4.38 -10.62 19.64
CA LEU A 90 -3.16 -10.88 18.88
C LEU A 90 -2.94 -9.83 17.76
N PRO A 91 -1.66 -9.47 17.49
CA PRO A 91 -1.29 -8.78 16.26
C PRO A 91 -1.65 -9.61 15.02
N ILE A 92 -1.90 -8.94 13.89
CA ILE A 92 -2.37 -9.63 12.69
C ILE A 92 -1.42 -10.74 12.21
N ALA A 93 -0.10 -10.51 12.26
CA ALA A 93 0.89 -11.53 11.94
C ALA A 93 0.81 -12.79 12.82
N SER A 94 0.33 -12.65 14.05
CA SER A 94 0.13 -13.79 14.96
C SER A 94 -1.21 -14.47 14.73
N ILE A 95 -2.24 -13.73 14.32
CA ILE A 95 -3.53 -14.31 13.89
C ILE A 95 -3.33 -15.14 12.63
N ILE A 96 -2.59 -14.62 11.64
CA ILE A 96 -2.21 -15.34 10.42
C ILE A 96 -1.50 -16.64 10.79
N ARG A 97 -0.48 -16.60 11.66
CA ARG A 97 0.20 -17.83 12.11
C ARG A 97 -0.67 -18.76 12.95
N ALA A 98 -1.67 -18.25 13.68
CA ALA A 98 -2.58 -19.10 14.44
C ALA A 98 -3.53 -19.86 13.52
N ALA A 99 -3.98 -19.24 12.42
CA ALA A 99 -4.87 -19.88 11.47
C ALA A 99 -4.22 -21.05 10.69
N SER A 100 -2.89 -21.25 10.73
CA SER A 100 -2.23 -22.45 10.19
C SER A 100 -2.03 -23.59 11.19
N VAL A 101 -2.38 -23.41 12.46
CA VAL A 101 -2.11 -24.43 13.49
C VAL A 101 -3.05 -25.62 13.36
N CYS A 102 -4.36 -25.36 13.23
CA CYS A 102 -5.37 -26.40 13.04
C CYS A 102 -6.64 -25.84 12.39
N LYS A 103 -7.49 -26.74 11.85
CA LYS A 103 -8.75 -26.37 11.20
C LYS A 103 -9.72 -25.63 12.13
N VAL A 104 -9.75 -25.99 13.42
CA VAL A 104 -10.61 -25.33 14.41
C VAL A 104 -10.22 -23.86 14.55
N TRP A 105 -8.93 -23.56 14.75
CA TRP A 105 -8.45 -22.19 14.87
C TRP A 105 -8.64 -21.41 13.58
N TYR A 106 -8.42 -22.04 12.42
CA TYR A 106 -8.71 -21.48 11.12
C TYR A 106 -10.18 -21.02 11.01
N HIS A 107 -11.13 -21.90 11.33
CA HIS A 107 -12.56 -21.60 11.25
C HIS A 107 -12.97 -20.50 12.24
N ILE A 108 -12.47 -20.56 13.47
CA ILE A 108 -12.68 -19.55 14.51
C ILE A 108 -12.19 -18.17 14.03
N ILE A 109 -10.94 -18.07 13.56
CA ILE A 109 -10.36 -16.80 13.09
C ILE A 109 -11.14 -16.22 11.90
N HIS A 110 -11.61 -17.07 10.98
CA HIS A 110 -12.37 -16.65 9.81
C HIS A 110 -13.81 -16.26 10.13
N SER A 111 -14.43 -16.81 11.18
CA SER A 111 -15.77 -16.43 11.62
C SER A 111 -15.81 -15.06 12.30
N MET A 112 -14.66 -14.57 12.79
CA MET A 112 -14.52 -13.31 13.54
C MET A 112 -14.45 -12.03 12.73
N ARG A 113 -14.82 -12.05 11.43
CA ARG A 113 -14.74 -10.86 10.57
C ARG A 113 -15.41 -9.63 11.20
N PHE A 114 -16.54 -9.80 11.87
CA PHE A 114 -17.24 -8.71 12.56
C PHE A 114 -16.44 -8.13 13.75
N ILE A 115 -15.74 -8.98 14.51
CA ILE A 115 -14.88 -8.52 15.62
C ILE A 115 -13.68 -7.75 15.05
N TRP A 116 -13.12 -8.22 13.93
CA TRP A 116 -11.98 -7.60 13.26
C TRP A 116 -12.32 -6.23 12.69
N ALA A 117 -13.50 -6.08 12.07
CA ALA A 117 -14.00 -4.80 11.57
C ALA A 117 -14.07 -3.72 12.68
N ASN A 118 -14.34 -4.13 13.92
CA ASN A 118 -14.46 -3.26 15.09
C ASN A 118 -13.13 -3.03 15.84
N LYS A 119 -12.04 -3.70 15.47
CA LYS A 119 -10.72 -3.39 16.04
C LYS A 119 -10.25 -2.00 15.60
N LEU A 120 -9.49 -1.35 16.47
CA LEU A 120 -8.77 -0.14 16.07
C LEU A 120 -7.80 -0.46 14.93
N PRO A 121 -7.65 0.43 13.93
CA PRO A 121 -6.69 0.23 12.85
C PRO A 121 -5.31 -0.05 13.43
N GLN A 122 -4.67 -1.13 12.97
CA GLN A 122 -3.25 -1.33 13.27
C GLN A 122 -2.44 -0.25 12.57
N LYS A 123 -1.27 0.08 13.11
CA LYS A 123 -0.34 0.98 12.42
C LYS A 123 -0.06 0.38 11.03
N PRO A 124 -0.07 1.20 9.97
CA PRO A 124 0.06 0.69 8.61
C PRO A 124 1.42 0.05 8.39
N TRP A 125 1.42 -0.94 7.52
CA TRP A 125 2.63 -1.62 7.07
C TRP A 125 3.15 -0.97 5.79
N TYR A 126 4.44 -1.13 5.53
CA TYR A 126 5.07 -0.69 4.29
C TYR A 126 5.58 -1.88 3.50
N PHE A 127 5.04 -2.13 2.31
CA PHE A 127 5.53 -3.16 1.41
C PHE A 127 6.63 -2.60 0.51
N MET A 128 7.79 -3.25 0.50
CA MET A 128 8.93 -2.88 -0.35
C MET A 128 9.28 -4.04 -1.28
N PHE A 129 9.50 -3.75 -2.54
CA PHE A 129 9.88 -4.71 -3.58
C PHE A 129 10.83 -4.09 -4.59
N THR A 130 11.50 -4.95 -5.36
CA THR A 130 12.44 -4.49 -6.40
C THR A 130 11.71 -4.17 -7.70
N SER A 131 12.20 -3.17 -8.41
CA SER A 131 11.77 -2.91 -9.79
C SER A 131 12.40 -3.94 -10.76
N ASN A 132 11.59 -4.50 -11.65
CA ASN A 132 11.85 -5.29 -12.87
C ASN A 132 12.02 -6.81 -12.71
N GLU A 133 11.59 -7.41 -11.59
CA GLU A 133 11.56 -8.87 -11.41
C GLU A 133 10.18 -9.35 -10.85
N ALA A 134 10.06 -10.66 -10.60
CA ALA A 134 8.89 -11.27 -9.94
C ALA A 134 8.52 -10.49 -8.66
N ALA A 135 7.23 -10.36 -8.37
CA ALA A 135 6.67 -9.55 -7.29
C ALA A 135 6.94 -10.10 -5.87
N ALA A 136 8.19 -10.49 -5.60
CA ALA A 136 8.67 -10.82 -4.28
C ALA A 136 9.05 -9.54 -3.53
N GLY A 137 8.47 -9.35 -2.35
CA GLY A 137 8.72 -8.19 -1.50
C GLY A 137 8.47 -8.49 -0.05
N TYR A 138 8.68 -7.48 0.80
CA TYR A 138 8.54 -7.62 2.23
C TYR A 138 7.68 -6.50 2.79
N ALA A 139 6.79 -6.83 3.73
CA ALA A 139 6.01 -5.87 4.49
C ALA A 139 6.68 -5.56 5.83
N TYR A 140 6.92 -4.28 6.10
CA TYR A 140 7.44 -3.79 7.37
C TYR A 140 6.31 -3.49 8.35
N ASP A 141 6.35 -4.13 9.51
CA ASP A 141 5.55 -3.78 10.66
C ASP A 141 6.30 -2.76 11.54
N PRO A 142 5.83 -1.51 11.65
CA PRO A 142 6.48 -0.49 12.48
C PRO A 142 6.33 -0.72 13.98
N VAL A 143 5.36 -1.51 14.43
CA VAL A 143 5.13 -1.82 15.85
C VAL A 143 6.15 -2.86 16.32
N LEU A 144 6.25 -3.98 15.60
CA LEU A 144 7.19 -5.05 15.90
C LEU A 144 8.60 -4.80 15.32
N ARG A 145 8.74 -3.76 14.50
CA ARG A 145 9.96 -3.41 13.75
C ARG A 145 10.52 -4.61 12.96
N LYS A 146 9.61 -5.42 12.42
CA LYS A 146 9.93 -6.67 11.72
C LYS A 146 9.48 -6.59 10.26
N TRP A 147 10.23 -7.22 9.38
CA TRP A 147 9.83 -7.45 8.00
C TRP A 147 9.26 -8.85 7.84
N TYR A 148 8.15 -8.96 7.13
CA TYR A 148 7.45 -10.19 6.78
C TYR A 148 7.52 -10.42 5.28
N ASN A 149 7.78 -11.65 4.85
CA ASN A 149 7.65 -12.02 3.44
C ASN A 149 6.15 -12.14 3.13
N ILE A 150 5.67 -11.41 2.12
CA ILE A 150 4.29 -11.43 1.66
C ILE A 150 4.32 -11.51 0.14
N ASP A 151 3.57 -12.47 -0.41
CA ASP A 151 3.42 -12.63 -1.85
C ASP A 151 2.21 -11.82 -2.33
N LEU A 152 2.38 -11.09 -3.44
CA LEU A 152 1.30 -10.38 -4.12
C LEU A 152 0.84 -11.18 -5.34
N PRO A 153 -0.26 -11.96 -5.25
CA PRO A 153 -0.65 -12.90 -6.31
C PRO A 153 -1.13 -12.22 -7.59
N CYS A 154 -1.59 -10.97 -7.53
CA CYS A 154 -2.14 -10.25 -8.68
C CYS A 154 -1.08 -9.56 -9.55
N ILE A 155 0.20 -9.65 -9.21
CA ILE A 155 1.26 -8.83 -9.78
C ILE A 155 2.36 -9.71 -10.41
N GLU A 156 2.53 -9.63 -11.72
CA GLU A 156 3.56 -10.40 -12.44
C GLU A 156 4.88 -9.64 -12.59
N LYS A 157 4.82 -8.31 -12.72
CA LYS A 157 5.95 -7.39 -12.92
C LYS A 157 5.95 -6.34 -11.83
N SER A 158 6.98 -5.52 -11.68
CA SER A 158 7.04 -4.53 -10.59
C SER A 158 6.57 -3.11 -10.97
N ASN A 159 6.04 -2.88 -12.17
CA ASN A 159 5.81 -1.52 -12.68
C ASN A 159 4.32 -1.15 -12.60
N TRP A 160 3.88 -0.71 -11.41
CA TRP A 160 2.47 -0.44 -11.11
C TRP A 160 2.30 0.90 -10.41
N PHE A 161 1.25 1.61 -10.79
CA PHE A 161 0.65 2.63 -9.93
C PHE A 161 -0.05 1.92 -8.77
N VAL A 162 0.07 2.47 -7.57
CA VAL A 162 -0.48 1.86 -6.37
C VAL A 162 -1.23 2.91 -5.56
N SER A 163 -2.44 2.56 -5.14
CA SER A 163 -3.22 3.31 -4.16
C SER A 163 -3.81 2.33 -3.16
N SER A 164 -3.85 2.67 -1.87
CA SER A 164 -4.43 1.81 -0.84
C SER A 164 -5.45 2.56 0.01
N SER A 165 -6.41 1.83 0.57
CA SER A 165 -7.43 2.36 1.47
C SER A 165 -8.06 1.23 2.28
N ASN A 166 -8.13 1.37 3.60
CA ASN A 166 -8.80 0.46 4.54
C ASN A 166 -8.49 -1.03 4.28
N GLY A 167 -7.22 -1.32 4.02
CA GLY A 167 -6.67 -2.68 3.82
C GLY A 167 -6.78 -3.29 2.43
N LEU A 168 -7.45 -2.62 1.49
CA LEU A 168 -7.33 -2.95 0.07
C LEU A 168 -6.22 -2.14 -0.59
N VAL A 169 -5.55 -2.76 -1.55
CA VAL A 169 -4.53 -2.15 -2.39
C VAL A 169 -4.95 -2.30 -3.85
N CYS A 170 -5.01 -1.19 -4.55
CA CYS A 170 -5.35 -1.09 -5.95
C CYS A 170 -4.08 -0.89 -6.77
N PHE A 171 -3.90 -1.71 -7.79
CA PHE A 171 -2.77 -1.71 -8.71
C PHE A 171 -3.26 -1.38 -10.11
N MET A 172 -2.58 -0.48 -10.80
CA MET A 172 -2.79 -0.22 -12.23
C MET A 172 -1.47 -0.35 -12.97
N ASP A 173 -1.46 -1.12 -14.05
CA ASP A 173 -0.23 -1.38 -14.80
C ASP A 173 0.31 -0.10 -15.43
N ASN A 174 1.62 0.09 -15.42
CA ASN A 174 2.20 1.32 -15.96
C ASN A 174 2.30 1.32 -17.49
N ASP A 175 2.31 0.15 -18.14
CA ASP A 175 2.54 0.03 -19.58
C ASP A 175 1.30 0.45 -20.37
N SER A 176 0.14 -0.14 -20.06
CA SER A 176 -1.14 0.16 -20.72
C SER A 176 -1.97 1.20 -19.97
N ARG A 177 -1.72 1.40 -18.66
CA ARG A 177 -2.48 2.31 -17.79
C ARG A 177 -3.98 2.01 -17.81
N SER A 178 -4.33 0.73 -17.85
CA SER A 178 -5.73 0.28 -17.95
C SER A 178 -6.03 -1.03 -17.23
N ARG A 179 -5.06 -1.92 -17.04
CA ARG A 179 -5.24 -3.17 -16.29
C ARG A 179 -5.19 -2.87 -14.80
N ILE A 180 -6.33 -3.04 -14.14
CA ILE A 180 -6.50 -2.71 -12.72
C ILE A 180 -6.80 -3.97 -11.92
N PHE A 181 -6.15 -4.11 -10.77
CA PHE A 181 -6.40 -5.15 -9.78
C PHE A 181 -6.65 -4.52 -8.42
N VAL A 182 -7.58 -5.08 -7.66
CA VAL A 182 -7.75 -4.79 -6.23
C VAL A 182 -7.36 -6.04 -5.46
N CYS A 183 -6.62 -5.88 -4.38
CA CYS A 183 -6.11 -6.99 -3.60
C CYS A 183 -6.11 -6.66 -2.10
N ASN A 184 -6.42 -7.66 -1.27
CA ASN A 184 -6.02 -7.68 0.13
C ASN A 184 -4.71 -8.51 0.26
N PRO A 185 -3.55 -7.87 0.52
CA PRO A 185 -2.28 -8.58 0.65
C PRO A 185 -2.22 -9.60 1.80
N ILE A 186 -3.05 -9.43 2.82
CA ILE A 186 -3.00 -10.26 4.03
C ILE A 186 -3.64 -11.63 3.80
N ILE A 187 -4.81 -11.64 3.17
CA ILE A 187 -5.57 -12.87 2.90
C ILE A 187 -5.38 -13.37 1.46
N ARG A 188 -4.55 -12.68 0.67
CA ARG A 188 -4.23 -12.98 -0.74
C ARG A 188 -5.44 -13.01 -1.66
N ASP A 189 -6.52 -12.38 -1.24
CA ASP A 189 -7.71 -12.19 -2.06
C ASP A 189 -7.45 -11.07 -3.06
N TRP A 190 -7.82 -11.30 -4.32
CA TRP A 190 -7.65 -10.30 -5.37
C TRP A 190 -8.66 -10.47 -6.49
N LYS A 191 -8.89 -9.38 -7.20
CA LYS A 191 -9.84 -9.32 -8.30
C LYS A 191 -9.37 -8.35 -9.37
N ARG A 192 -9.53 -8.76 -10.62
CA ARG A 192 -9.35 -7.87 -11.79
C ARG A 192 -10.58 -6.98 -11.98
N ILE A 193 -10.35 -5.70 -12.16
CA ILE A 193 -11.38 -4.70 -12.47
C ILE A 193 -11.51 -4.56 -13.99
N LEU A 194 -12.71 -4.20 -14.45
CA LEU A 194 -12.97 -3.86 -15.85
C LEU A 194 -12.08 -2.70 -16.28
N GLU A 195 -11.64 -2.70 -17.53
CA GLU A 195 -10.76 -1.63 -18.03
C GLU A 195 -11.49 -0.28 -18.05
N PRO A 196 -10.83 0.81 -17.62
CA PRO A 196 -11.43 2.14 -17.61
C PRO A 196 -11.73 2.61 -19.03
N PRO A 197 -12.91 3.22 -19.26
CA PRO A 197 -13.24 3.79 -20.56
C PRO A 197 -12.32 4.97 -20.91
N GLY A 198 -12.51 5.54 -22.10
CA GLY A 198 -11.73 6.67 -22.58
C GLY A 198 -10.48 6.25 -23.34
N VAL A 199 -9.48 7.12 -23.35
CA VAL A 199 -8.32 6.95 -24.22
C VAL A 199 -7.47 5.73 -23.86
N VAL A 200 -6.99 5.04 -24.90
CA VAL A 200 -6.00 3.97 -24.79
C VAL A 200 -4.61 4.59 -24.88
N PHE A 201 -3.69 4.15 -24.01
CA PHE A 201 -2.34 4.72 -23.87
C PHE A 201 -2.37 6.23 -23.63
N PRO A 202 -2.89 6.69 -22.48
CA PRO A 202 -2.69 8.07 -22.04
C PRO A 202 -1.20 8.32 -21.74
N ASP A 203 -0.79 9.58 -21.88
CA ASP A 203 0.59 10.00 -21.60
C ASP A 203 0.86 10.00 -20.10
N TYR A 204 -0.13 10.41 -19.30
CA TYR A 204 -0.10 10.40 -17.84
C TYR A 204 -1.37 9.75 -17.28
N SER A 205 -1.25 9.09 -16.14
CA SER A 205 -2.41 8.60 -15.41
C SER A 205 -2.17 8.54 -13.92
N SER A 206 -3.23 8.75 -13.16
CA SER A 206 -3.21 8.58 -11.72
C SER A 206 -4.31 7.63 -11.28
N LEU A 207 -4.07 6.97 -10.14
CA LEU A 207 -4.97 6.00 -9.54
C LEU A 207 -5.28 6.42 -8.11
N ALA A 208 -6.54 6.36 -7.72
CA ALA A 208 -6.96 6.50 -6.33
C ALA A 208 -8.04 5.48 -5.98
N ILE A 209 -7.98 4.93 -4.77
CA ILE A 209 -9.03 4.07 -4.21
C ILE A 209 -9.53 4.66 -2.89
N SER A 210 -10.84 4.57 -2.67
CA SER A 210 -11.49 4.89 -1.40
C SER A 210 -12.39 3.73 -1.02
N VAL A 211 -12.21 3.22 0.19
CA VAL A 211 -12.95 2.06 0.71
C VAL A 211 -13.78 2.50 1.89
N ASP A 212 -15.09 2.27 1.83
CA ASP A 212 -15.98 2.48 2.95
C ASP A 212 -15.80 1.37 3.98
N ARG A 213 -15.35 1.74 5.18
CA ARG A 213 -15.05 0.80 6.26
C ARG A 213 -16.27 -0.02 6.70
N SER A 214 -17.47 0.53 6.60
CA SER A 214 -18.68 -0.12 7.14
C SER A 214 -19.31 -1.12 6.18
N SER A 215 -19.38 -0.77 4.90
CA SER A 215 -20.04 -1.55 3.84
C SER A 215 -19.06 -2.37 3.01
N HIS A 216 -17.75 -2.15 3.18
CA HIS A 216 -16.67 -2.73 2.36
C HIS A 216 -16.80 -2.41 0.87
N ARG A 217 -17.68 -1.46 0.51
CA ARG A 217 -17.79 -0.95 -0.85
C ARG A 217 -16.61 -0.03 -1.13
N TYR A 218 -16.15 -0.02 -2.36
CA TYR A 218 -15.02 0.80 -2.75
C TYR A 218 -15.29 1.51 -4.07
N THR A 219 -14.67 2.69 -4.17
CA THR A 219 -14.65 3.51 -5.37
C THR A 219 -13.22 3.57 -5.87
N ILE A 220 -13.02 3.33 -7.16
CA ILE A 220 -11.73 3.55 -7.82
C ILE A 220 -11.89 4.73 -8.74
N VAL A 221 -10.93 5.65 -8.73
CA VAL A 221 -10.86 6.75 -9.68
C VAL A 221 -9.58 6.63 -10.48
N VAL A 222 -9.73 6.72 -11.79
CA VAL A 222 -8.63 6.78 -12.75
C VAL A 222 -8.69 8.11 -13.47
N ILE A 223 -7.60 8.85 -13.39
CA ILE A 223 -7.42 10.07 -14.17
C ILE A 223 -6.53 9.74 -15.37
N LYS A 224 -6.92 10.18 -16.55
CA LYS A 224 -6.12 10.07 -17.77
C LYS A 224 -5.84 11.45 -18.31
N SER A 225 -4.60 11.68 -18.75
CA SER A 225 -4.25 12.91 -19.47
C SER A 225 -3.44 12.59 -20.72
N LYS A 226 -3.80 13.26 -21.82
CA LYS A 226 -3.16 13.08 -23.12
C LYS A 226 -2.99 14.41 -23.82
N GLN A 227 -1.85 14.60 -24.48
CA GLN A 227 -1.61 15.80 -25.26
C GLN A 227 -2.56 15.85 -26.46
N VAL A 228 -3.19 17.00 -26.66
CA VAL A 228 -4.02 17.23 -27.85
C VAL A 228 -3.09 17.29 -29.08
N PRO A 229 -3.35 16.53 -30.15
CA PRO A 229 -2.56 16.61 -31.38
C PRO A 229 -2.52 18.05 -31.92
N ASP A 230 -1.36 18.47 -32.42
CA ASP A 230 -1.12 19.78 -33.05
C ASP A 230 -1.31 21.03 -32.16
N ASP A 231 -1.74 20.89 -30.91
CA ASP A 231 -1.77 21.96 -29.91
C ASP A 231 -1.06 21.55 -28.61
N PHE A 232 0.23 21.84 -28.54
CA PHE A 232 1.08 21.54 -27.38
C PHE A 232 0.68 22.28 -26.10
N SER A 233 -0.20 23.29 -26.19
CA SER A 233 -0.71 24.02 -25.04
C SER A 233 -1.93 23.36 -24.40
N GLN A 234 -2.61 22.46 -25.11
CA GLN A 234 -3.86 21.82 -24.66
C GLN A 234 -3.65 20.34 -24.32
N TRP A 235 -4.29 19.92 -23.23
CA TRP A 235 -4.26 18.54 -22.76
C TRP A 235 -5.67 18.05 -22.49
N ASP A 236 -6.04 16.94 -23.14
CA ASP A 236 -7.23 16.20 -22.77
C ASP A 236 -7.04 15.65 -21.36
N PHE A 237 -8.09 15.79 -20.56
CA PHE A 237 -8.11 15.36 -19.17
C PHE A 237 -9.45 14.71 -18.86
N SER A 238 -9.41 13.47 -18.40
CA SER A 238 -10.61 12.72 -18.05
C SER A 238 -10.52 12.05 -16.70
N ILE A 239 -11.66 12.02 -16.00
CA ILE A 239 -11.82 11.35 -14.70
C ILE A 239 -12.85 10.24 -14.87
N HIS A 240 -12.45 9.01 -14.56
CA HIS A 240 -13.30 7.82 -14.64
C HIS A 240 -13.49 7.24 -13.23
N ARG A 241 -14.75 6.99 -12.85
CA ARG A 241 -15.11 6.45 -11.53
C ARG A 241 -15.67 5.05 -11.67
N TYR A 242 -15.14 4.10 -10.91
CA TYR A 242 -15.66 2.74 -10.80
C TYR A 242 -16.35 2.56 -9.45
N ASN A 243 -17.52 1.93 -9.47
CA ASN A 243 -18.30 1.60 -8.28
C ASN A 243 -18.33 0.08 -8.07
N SER A 244 -17.83 -0.40 -6.92
CA SER A 244 -17.72 -1.84 -6.65
C SER A 244 -19.07 -2.54 -6.48
N GLU A 245 -20.11 -1.83 -6.03
CA GLU A 245 -21.45 -2.38 -5.84
C GLU A 245 -22.12 -2.65 -7.19
N ARG A 246 -22.05 -1.68 -8.10
CA ARG A 246 -22.57 -1.80 -9.47
C ARG A 246 -21.65 -2.59 -10.39
N LYS A 247 -20.41 -2.82 -9.96
CA LYS A 247 -19.33 -3.47 -10.71
C LYS A 247 -19.10 -2.84 -12.08
N SER A 248 -19.28 -1.52 -12.19
CA SER A 248 -19.22 -0.81 -13.46
C SER A 248 -18.53 0.55 -13.32
N TRP A 249 -17.99 1.01 -14.45
CA TRP A 249 -17.58 2.40 -14.60
C TRP A 249 -18.82 3.27 -14.74
N GLU A 250 -18.90 4.29 -13.90
CA GLU A 250 -19.93 5.31 -13.95
C GLU A 250 -19.49 6.46 -14.88
N SER A 251 -20.34 7.47 -15.05
CA SER A 251 -20.11 8.61 -15.95
C SER A 251 -18.71 9.20 -15.79
N SER A 252 -18.02 9.36 -16.92
CA SER A 252 -16.72 10.03 -16.98
C SER A 252 -16.89 11.53 -17.13
N ILE A 253 -15.98 12.28 -16.51
CA ILE A 253 -15.80 13.69 -16.82
C ILE A 253 -14.69 13.82 -17.85
N ASN A 254 -14.89 14.69 -18.84
CA ASN A 254 -13.89 15.04 -19.84
C ASN A 254 -13.79 16.55 -19.93
N MET A 255 -12.57 17.06 -19.99
CA MET A 255 -12.28 18.48 -20.19
C MET A 255 -10.95 18.63 -20.90
N VAL A 256 -10.68 19.85 -21.35
CA VAL A 256 -9.38 20.25 -21.88
C VAL A 256 -8.74 21.23 -20.92
N LEU A 257 -7.49 20.98 -20.55
CA LEU A 257 -6.70 21.83 -19.68
C LEU A 257 -5.76 22.72 -20.52
N PRO A 258 -6.04 24.03 -20.64
CA PRO A 258 -5.16 24.95 -21.35
C PRO A 258 -3.97 25.35 -20.47
N GLY A 259 -2.75 25.10 -20.92
CA GLY A 259 -1.51 25.43 -20.22
C GLY A 259 -1.18 24.51 -19.02
N TRP A 260 -1.99 23.48 -18.79
CA TRP A 260 -1.84 22.52 -17.70
C TRP A 260 -2.02 21.10 -18.22
N ARG A 261 -1.39 20.13 -17.56
CA ARG A 261 -1.56 18.69 -17.82
C ARG A 261 -1.82 17.94 -16.52
N GLY A 262 -2.48 16.78 -16.62
CA GLY A 262 -2.55 15.84 -15.50
C GLY A 262 -1.16 15.30 -15.13
N GLY A 263 -0.98 14.98 -13.85
CA GLY A 263 0.15 14.24 -13.33
C GLY A 263 -0.19 12.79 -13.00
N ASP A 264 0.73 12.14 -12.32
CA ASP A 264 0.64 10.74 -11.90
C ASP A 264 0.11 10.58 -10.46
N GLU A 265 -0.31 11.69 -9.83
CA GLU A 265 -0.59 11.77 -8.40
C GLU A 265 -2.04 12.17 -8.12
N SER A 266 -2.75 11.29 -7.42
CA SER A 266 -4.09 11.55 -6.92
C SER A 266 -4.39 10.82 -5.63
N VAL A 267 -5.30 11.36 -4.83
CA VAL A 267 -5.81 10.72 -3.63
C VAL A 267 -7.26 11.13 -3.39
N ILE A 268 -8.02 10.29 -2.70
CA ILE A 268 -9.38 10.61 -2.26
C ILE A 268 -9.35 10.88 -0.75
N CYS A 269 -9.91 12.02 -0.32
CA CYS A 269 -10.10 12.36 1.10
C CYS A 269 -11.52 12.92 1.28
N ASN A 270 -12.29 12.40 2.24
CA ASN A 270 -13.65 12.84 2.55
C ASN A 270 -14.55 12.94 1.32
N GLY A 271 -14.47 11.98 0.39
CA GLY A 271 -15.26 11.98 -0.84
C GLY A 271 -14.83 13.01 -1.90
N VAL A 272 -13.75 13.75 -1.65
CA VAL A 272 -13.15 14.67 -2.62
C VAL A 272 -11.90 14.02 -3.21
N LEU A 273 -11.84 14.00 -4.53
CA LEU A 273 -10.66 13.64 -5.31
C LEU A 273 -9.72 14.84 -5.39
N TYR A 274 -8.47 14.61 -5.05
CA TYR A 274 -7.37 15.56 -5.18
C TYR A 274 -6.38 15.00 -6.18
N CYS A 275 -5.91 15.82 -7.13
CA CYS A 275 -4.83 15.45 -8.02
C CYS A 275 -3.87 16.61 -8.28
N LEU A 276 -2.63 16.28 -8.63
CA LEU A 276 -1.66 17.28 -9.05
C LEU A 276 -1.73 17.49 -10.55
N ILE A 277 -1.83 18.77 -10.94
CA ILE A 277 -1.70 19.20 -12.33
C ILE A 277 -0.40 19.99 -12.48
N HIS A 278 0.22 19.87 -13.65
CA HIS A 278 1.54 20.42 -13.95
C HIS A 278 1.41 21.49 -15.02
N SER A 279 2.09 22.62 -14.86
CA SER A 279 2.14 23.63 -15.92
C SER A 279 2.94 23.10 -17.11
N THR A 280 2.47 23.38 -18.32
CA THR A 280 3.17 23.00 -19.56
C THR A 280 4.25 24.01 -19.96
N GLY A 281 4.35 25.17 -19.27
CA GLY A 281 5.37 26.18 -19.50
C GLY A 281 5.22 26.99 -20.80
N VAL A 282 4.24 26.67 -21.65
CA VAL A 282 4.03 27.32 -22.96
C VAL A 282 3.51 28.76 -22.81
N ALA A 283 2.92 29.11 -21.67
CA ALA A 283 2.27 30.41 -21.43
C ALA A 283 3.13 31.48 -20.73
N GLY A 284 4.45 31.29 -20.61
CA GLY A 284 5.35 32.32 -20.03
C GLY A 284 5.12 32.66 -18.55
N ASN A 285 4.25 31.92 -17.85
CA ASN A 285 3.93 32.15 -16.45
C ASN A 285 5.07 31.67 -15.55
N ALA A 286 5.57 32.58 -14.69
CA ALA A 286 6.53 32.31 -13.62
C ALA A 286 5.92 31.54 -12.42
N ASP A 287 4.75 30.94 -12.62
CA ASP A 287 3.93 30.34 -11.56
C ASP A 287 4.52 29.02 -11.06
N LEU A 288 4.09 28.59 -9.87
CA LEU A 288 4.45 27.29 -9.30
C LEU A 288 4.21 26.17 -10.33
N ARG A 289 5.21 25.30 -10.52
CA ARG A 289 5.18 24.18 -11.51
C ARG A 289 3.96 23.26 -11.34
N HIS A 290 3.33 23.27 -10.17
CA HIS A 290 2.25 22.37 -9.77
C HIS A 290 1.07 23.15 -9.20
N ARG A 291 -0.14 22.65 -9.42
CA ARG A 291 -1.35 23.06 -8.71
C ARG A 291 -2.10 21.83 -8.23
N LEU A 292 -2.85 21.99 -7.14
CA LEU A 292 -3.79 21.01 -6.64
C LEU A 292 -5.14 21.25 -7.30
N MET A 293 -5.69 20.23 -7.94
CA MET A 293 -7.03 20.23 -8.50
C MET A 293 -7.93 19.39 -7.59
N MET A 294 -9.14 19.91 -7.31
CA MET A 294 -10.11 19.31 -6.39
C MET A 294 -11.40 19.00 -7.14
N TYR A 295 -11.95 17.80 -6.91
CA TYR A 295 -13.18 17.34 -7.53
C TYR A 295 -14.03 16.55 -6.53
N ASP A 296 -15.27 16.97 -6.30
CA ASP A 296 -16.21 16.22 -5.45
C ASP A 296 -16.74 15.00 -6.20
N ILE A 297 -16.44 13.80 -5.67
CA ILE A 297 -16.76 12.53 -6.32
C ILE A 297 -18.26 12.23 -6.28
N SER A 298 -19.00 12.83 -5.35
CA SER A 298 -20.47 12.66 -5.25
C SER A 298 -21.21 13.40 -6.37
N VAL A 299 -20.60 14.45 -6.91
CA VAL A 299 -21.18 15.24 -8.00
C VAL A 299 -21.19 14.39 -9.27
N THR A 300 -22.35 14.37 -9.94
CA THR A 300 -22.60 13.60 -11.17
C THR A 300 -23.01 14.51 -12.33
N THR A 301 -23.00 15.82 -12.13
CA THR A 301 -23.51 16.78 -13.12
C THR A 301 -22.46 17.12 -14.17
N PRO A 302 -22.85 17.22 -15.46
CA PRO A 302 -21.94 17.44 -16.58
C PRO A 302 -21.49 18.90 -16.79
N HIS A 303 -21.89 19.85 -15.94
CA HIS A 303 -21.47 21.26 -16.04
C HIS A 303 -20.19 21.52 -15.24
N VAL A 304 -19.08 21.01 -15.78
CA VAL A 304 -17.81 20.76 -15.09
C VAL A 304 -16.92 22.00 -14.91
N SER A 305 -16.97 23.00 -15.80
CA SER A 305 -15.99 24.10 -15.77
C SER A 305 -16.10 25.05 -14.57
N SER A 306 -17.26 25.16 -13.90
CA SER A 306 -17.43 26.06 -12.77
C SER A 306 -17.14 25.43 -11.40
N MET A 307 -16.94 24.11 -11.33
CA MET A 307 -16.84 23.37 -10.06
C MET A 307 -15.42 22.93 -9.70
N LEU A 308 -14.47 23.07 -10.63
CA LEU A 308 -13.09 22.68 -10.40
C LEU A 308 -12.32 23.81 -9.74
N VAL A 309 -12.03 23.61 -8.46
CA VAL A 309 -11.20 24.54 -7.70
C VAL A 309 -9.75 24.11 -7.86
N THR A 310 -8.90 25.02 -8.33
CA THR A 310 -7.45 24.84 -8.28
C THR A 310 -6.86 25.66 -7.15
N LYS A 311 -5.90 25.07 -6.44
CA LYS A 311 -5.15 25.72 -5.38
C LYS A 311 -3.65 25.64 -5.69
N PRO A 312 -2.86 26.68 -5.38
CA PRO A 312 -1.41 26.57 -5.46
C PRO A 312 -0.90 25.49 -4.49
N VAL A 313 0.17 24.82 -4.86
CA VAL A 313 0.92 23.96 -3.93
C VAL A 313 1.70 24.82 -2.91
N PRO A 314 2.19 24.27 -1.79
CA PRO A 314 2.84 25.06 -0.73
C PRO A 314 4.08 25.84 -1.21
N CYS A 315 4.85 25.24 -2.12
CA CYS A 315 6.04 25.83 -2.72
C CYS A 315 6.45 25.05 -3.99
N SER A 316 7.57 25.42 -4.62
CA SER A 316 8.11 24.64 -5.73
C SER A 316 8.63 23.29 -5.22
N LEU A 317 7.89 22.23 -5.53
CA LEU A 317 8.17 20.87 -5.08
C LEU A 317 8.64 19.97 -6.23
N THR A 318 9.60 19.10 -5.92
CA THR A 318 9.88 17.88 -6.68
C THR A 318 9.26 16.68 -5.95
N CYS A 319 8.98 15.59 -6.66
CA CYS A 319 8.42 14.36 -6.05
C CYS A 319 7.22 14.61 -5.14
N GLY A 320 6.34 15.55 -5.52
CA GLY A 320 5.14 15.84 -4.76
C GLY A 320 4.23 14.60 -4.72
N ARG A 321 3.90 14.12 -3.52
CA ARG A 321 2.97 13.01 -3.29
C ARG A 321 1.80 13.50 -2.45
N LEU A 322 0.59 13.08 -2.82
CA LEU A 322 -0.63 13.33 -2.06
C LEU A 322 -0.96 12.11 -1.20
N ILE A 323 -1.29 12.33 0.07
CA ILE A 323 -1.51 11.27 1.05
C ILE A 323 -2.78 11.57 1.83
N ASN A 324 -3.64 10.56 1.99
CA ASN A 324 -4.78 10.61 2.90
C ASN A 324 -4.35 10.11 4.28
N LEU A 325 -4.33 11.00 5.28
CA LEU A 325 -4.07 10.65 6.68
C LEU A 325 -5.31 10.91 7.53
N LYS A 326 -6.14 9.87 7.70
CA LYS A 326 -7.42 9.93 8.42
C LYS A 326 -8.34 11.01 7.86
N GLU A 327 -8.56 10.95 6.56
CA GLU A 327 -9.35 11.88 5.76
C GLU A 327 -8.83 13.33 5.72
N ARG A 328 -7.57 13.53 6.09
CA ARG A 328 -6.88 14.81 5.93
C ARG A 328 -5.86 14.71 4.81
N LEU A 329 -5.93 15.68 3.90
CA LEU A 329 -4.97 15.78 2.81
C LEU A 329 -3.62 16.23 3.34
N VAL A 330 -2.60 15.42 3.06
CA VAL A 330 -1.20 15.72 3.34
C VAL A 330 -0.40 15.66 2.06
N MET A 331 0.54 16.58 1.91
CA MET A 331 1.50 16.62 0.82
C MET A 331 2.90 16.37 1.37
N VAL A 332 3.63 15.48 0.71
CA VAL A 332 5.07 15.28 0.92
C VAL A 332 5.78 15.67 -0.35
N GLY A 333 6.89 16.41 -0.24
CA GLY A 333 7.60 16.87 -1.43
C GLY A 333 9.03 17.29 -1.15
N GLY A 334 9.89 17.13 -2.16
CA GLY A 334 11.26 17.62 -2.18
C GLY A 334 11.27 19.13 -2.36
N ILE A 335 11.96 19.83 -1.48
CA ILE A 335 12.16 21.27 -1.53
C ILE A 335 13.33 21.54 -2.47
N ALA A 336 13.02 22.12 -3.62
CA ALA A 336 13.99 22.41 -4.67
C ALA A 336 15.00 23.50 -4.27
N LYS A 337 16.23 23.40 -4.79
CA LYS A 337 17.23 24.47 -4.68
C LYS A 337 16.90 25.63 -5.64
N TYR A 338 16.91 26.87 -5.14
CA TYR A 338 16.61 28.08 -5.94
C TYR A 338 17.38 28.18 -7.27
N ASP A 339 18.69 27.91 -7.25
CA ASP A 339 19.55 27.98 -8.44
C ASP A 339 19.57 26.70 -9.29
N LYS A 340 19.06 25.58 -8.75
CA LYS A 340 19.01 24.27 -9.41
C LYS A 340 17.72 23.55 -9.01
N PRO A 341 16.58 23.83 -9.66
CA PRO A 341 15.28 23.35 -9.22
C PRO A 341 15.13 21.82 -9.26
N ASP A 342 16.03 21.13 -9.97
CA ASP A 342 16.02 19.67 -10.06
C ASP A 342 16.74 19.00 -8.87
N ILE A 343 17.44 19.77 -8.03
CA ILE A 343 18.15 19.25 -6.84
C ILE A 343 17.32 19.41 -5.58
N ILE A 344 17.13 18.31 -4.85
CA ILE A 344 16.42 18.27 -3.57
C ILE A 344 17.34 18.75 -2.44
N LYS A 345 16.99 19.87 -1.80
CA LYS A 345 17.68 20.40 -0.61
C LYS A 345 17.15 19.85 0.72
N GLY A 346 15.95 19.31 0.69
CA GLY A 346 15.26 18.77 1.87
C GLY A 346 13.91 18.21 1.47
N ILE A 347 13.24 17.54 2.40
CA ILE A 347 11.89 17.01 2.19
C ILE A 347 10.98 17.63 3.24
N GLY A 348 9.84 18.17 2.80
CA GLY A 348 8.83 18.76 3.66
C GLY A 348 7.52 17.99 3.64
N ILE A 349 6.72 18.23 4.68
CA ILE A 349 5.39 17.66 4.90
C ILE A 349 4.44 18.82 5.20
N TRP A 350 3.36 18.92 4.46
CA TRP A 350 2.34 19.96 4.61
C TRP A 350 0.96 19.32 4.75
N GLY A 351 0.14 19.80 5.68
CA GLY A 351 -1.27 19.45 5.77
C GLY A 351 -2.11 20.55 5.13
N LEU A 352 -3.22 20.19 4.49
CA LEU A 352 -4.22 21.15 4.07
C LEU A 352 -5.21 21.37 5.22
N ASP A 353 -5.22 22.57 5.80
CA ASP A 353 -6.12 22.96 6.89
C ASP A 353 -6.93 24.19 6.48
N ALA A 354 -8.26 24.12 6.61
CA ALA A 354 -9.19 25.16 6.16
C ALA A 354 -8.93 25.72 4.74
N GLY A 355 -8.39 24.89 3.84
CA GLY A 355 -8.07 25.27 2.45
C GLY A 355 -6.72 25.95 2.24
N GLU A 356 -5.90 26.05 3.29
CA GLU A 356 -4.55 26.61 3.27
C GLU A 356 -3.50 25.55 3.65
N TRP A 357 -2.30 25.66 3.07
CA TRP A 357 -1.21 24.74 3.37
C TRP A 357 -0.48 25.13 4.64
N VAL A 358 -0.43 24.22 5.60
CA VAL A 358 0.30 24.39 6.86
C VAL A 358 1.47 23.42 6.88
N GLU A 359 2.68 23.94 7.06
CA GLU A 359 3.87 23.09 7.23
C GLU A 359 3.80 22.32 8.55
N VAL A 360 3.89 21.00 8.45
CA VAL A 360 3.82 20.09 9.60
C VAL A 360 5.22 19.76 10.11
N ALA A 361 6.12 19.41 9.19
CA ALA A 361 7.48 19.03 9.51
C ALA A 361 8.39 19.10 8.28
N ARG A 362 9.70 19.17 8.54
CA ARG A 362 10.75 18.93 7.55
C ARG A 362 11.68 17.83 8.04
N VAL A 363 12.21 17.03 7.12
CA VAL A 363 13.21 16.01 7.44
C VAL A 363 14.44 16.71 8.05
N PRO A 364 14.82 16.40 9.31
CA PRO A 364 15.99 17.00 9.93
C PRO A 364 17.28 16.59 9.21
N HIS A 365 18.28 17.46 9.20
CA HIS A 365 19.53 17.26 8.45
C HIS A 365 20.21 15.90 8.73
N ARG A 366 20.23 15.45 9.99
CA ARG A 366 20.79 14.15 10.39
C ARG A 366 20.11 12.95 9.72
N PHE A 367 18.80 13.03 9.48
CA PHE A 367 18.05 11.97 8.80
C PHE A 367 18.22 12.11 7.29
N PHE A 368 18.25 13.34 6.77
CA PHE A 368 18.48 13.59 5.36
C PHE A 368 19.83 13.02 4.89
N GLN A 369 20.90 13.21 5.67
CA GLN A 369 22.21 12.60 5.42
C GLN A 369 22.19 11.06 5.47
N GLY A 370 21.27 10.47 6.24
CA GLY A 370 21.13 9.02 6.37
C GLY A 370 20.66 8.33 5.08
N PHE A 371 20.10 9.07 4.12
CA PHE A 371 19.82 8.54 2.78
C PHE A 371 21.09 8.37 1.93
N GLY A 372 22.23 8.92 2.35
CA GLY A 372 23.46 8.94 1.56
C GLY A 372 23.38 9.94 0.41
N GLU A 373 23.81 9.54 -0.78
CA GLU A 373 23.51 10.26 -2.02
C GLU A 373 22.03 10.02 -2.36
N LEU A 374 21.16 10.86 -1.80
CA LEU A 374 19.76 10.87 -2.20
C LEU A 374 19.73 11.22 -3.69
N ASP A 375 19.25 10.28 -4.51
CA ASP A 375 18.88 10.57 -5.89
C ASP A 375 17.99 11.83 -5.90
N ASP A 376 17.98 12.60 -7.00
CA ASP A 376 17.07 13.75 -7.15
C ASP A 376 15.57 13.35 -7.12
N VAL A 377 15.26 12.09 -6.80
CA VAL A 377 13.93 11.49 -6.66
C VAL A 377 13.81 10.58 -5.43
N PHE A 378 12.64 10.59 -4.81
CA PHE A 378 12.27 9.68 -3.71
C PHE A 378 10.80 9.26 -3.81
N ALA A 379 10.47 8.17 -3.12
CA ALA A 379 9.11 7.69 -2.95
C ALA A 379 8.61 8.03 -1.54
N SER A 380 7.34 8.39 -1.43
CA SER A 380 6.67 8.51 -0.14
C SER A 380 5.22 8.03 -0.23
N SER A 381 4.76 7.42 0.84
CA SER A 381 3.37 6.98 0.99
C SER A 381 3.00 7.03 2.47
N GLY A 382 1.71 7.05 2.78
CA GLY A 382 1.25 7.08 4.16
C GLY A 382 -0.24 6.77 4.26
N THR A 383 -0.63 6.38 5.46
CA THR A 383 -2.04 6.26 5.87
C THR A 383 -2.07 6.35 7.39
N GLU A 384 -3.26 6.51 7.97
CA GLU A 384 -3.45 6.69 9.41
C GLU A 384 -2.60 7.86 9.97
N ASP A 385 -1.57 7.56 10.77
CA ASP A 385 -0.67 8.56 11.38
C ASP A 385 0.78 8.40 10.92
N LEU A 386 1.08 7.54 9.94
CA LEU A 386 2.45 7.28 9.52
C LEU A 386 2.69 7.71 8.08
N ILE A 387 3.82 8.39 7.87
CA ILE A 387 4.36 8.70 6.56
C ILE A 387 5.68 7.96 6.42
N PHE A 388 5.84 7.27 5.30
CA PHE A 388 7.04 6.54 4.92
C PHE A 388 7.73 7.26 3.77
N ILE A 389 9.06 7.38 3.84
CA ILE A 389 9.89 8.02 2.83
C ILE A 389 11.07 7.10 2.53
N GLN A 390 11.29 6.80 1.25
CA GLN A 390 12.42 5.99 0.79
C GLN A 390 13.10 6.61 -0.43
N SER A 391 14.42 6.46 -0.52
CA SER A 391 15.17 6.64 -1.77
C SER A 391 14.94 5.43 -2.69
N TYR A 392 14.89 5.63 -4.00
CA TYR A 392 14.76 4.51 -4.95
C TYR A 392 16.04 3.65 -5.02
N GLY A 393 17.22 4.22 -4.77
CA GLY A 393 18.51 3.50 -4.85
C GLY A 393 18.87 2.61 -3.65
N ALA A 394 18.13 2.70 -2.54
CA ALA A 394 18.46 2.02 -1.28
C ALA A 394 17.23 1.50 -0.51
N THR A 395 17.46 0.60 0.44
CA THR A 395 16.41 -0.04 1.26
C THR A 395 16.13 0.68 2.59
N GLY A 396 16.72 1.85 2.79
CA GLY A 396 16.47 2.68 3.97
C GLY A 396 15.07 3.28 3.92
N LEU A 397 14.24 2.99 4.92
CA LEU A 397 12.89 3.53 5.04
C LEU A 397 12.81 4.45 6.25
N LEU A 398 12.59 5.75 6.00
CA LEU A 398 12.39 6.74 7.04
C LEU A 398 10.89 6.84 7.35
N VAL A 399 10.54 6.77 8.62
CA VAL A 399 9.17 6.84 9.11
C VAL A 399 8.99 8.13 9.91
N PHE A 400 7.93 8.87 9.59
CA PHE A 400 7.45 9.99 10.39
C PHE A 400 6.12 9.61 11.04
N ASP A 401 6.08 9.64 12.37
CA ASP A 401 4.84 9.51 13.12
C ASP A 401 4.22 10.90 13.34
N MET A 402 3.08 11.15 12.70
CA MET A 402 2.34 12.42 12.77
C MET A 402 1.81 12.71 14.18
N SER A 403 1.43 11.68 14.93
CA SER A 403 0.86 11.82 16.27
C SER A 403 1.93 12.21 17.30
N GLN A 404 3.12 11.62 17.19
CA GLN A 404 4.25 11.88 18.09
C GLN A 404 5.18 12.99 17.57
N LYS A 405 5.05 13.38 16.29
CA LYS A 405 5.98 14.24 15.55
C LYS A 405 7.43 13.73 15.63
N GLN A 406 7.61 12.41 15.48
CA GLN A 406 8.90 11.76 15.62
C GLN A 406 9.36 11.10 14.31
N TRP A 407 10.65 11.22 14.04
CA TRP A 407 11.36 10.60 12.93
C TRP A 407 12.11 9.36 13.39
N LYS A 408 11.96 8.24 12.70
CA LYS A 408 12.62 6.97 13.02
C LYS A 408 12.98 6.23 11.74
N TRP A 409 14.18 5.65 11.69
CA TRP A 409 14.53 4.69 10.65
C TRP A 409 13.92 3.33 10.95
N SER A 410 13.45 2.65 9.91
CA SER A 410 13.02 1.25 9.99
C SER A 410 14.20 0.31 10.31
N ALA A 411 13.89 -0.96 10.58
CA ALA A 411 14.90 -2.01 10.40
C ALA A 411 15.29 -2.10 8.92
N LYS A 412 16.53 -2.51 8.62
CA LYS A 412 16.99 -2.70 7.25
C LYS A 412 16.11 -3.73 6.53
N CYS A 413 15.61 -3.40 5.35
CA CYS A 413 14.81 -4.34 4.56
C CYS A 413 15.67 -5.56 4.16
N PRO A 414 15.14 -6.80 4.26
CA PRO A 414 15.85 -8.00 3.82
C PRO A 414 16.08 -8.09 2.31
N VAL A 415 15.37 -7.28 1.51
CA VAL A 415 15.54 -7.27 0.06
C VAL A 415 16.98 -6.90 -0.29
N THR A 416 17.62 -7.74 -1.10
CA THR A 416 19.00 -7.54 -1.55
C THR A 416 19.04 -6.93 -2.94
N LYS A 417 20.01 -6.04 -3.14
CA LYS A 417 20.30 -5.46 -4.44
C LYS A 417 21.12 -6.48 -5.24
N ARG A 418 20.58 -6.97 -6.36
CA ARG A 418 21.25 -7.94 -7.25
C ARG A 418 22.26 -7.28 -8.19
N PHE A 419 21.97 -6.04 -8.62
CA PHE A 419 22.84 -5.28 -9.52
C PHE A 419 22.81 -3.77 -9.19
N PRO A 420 23.87 -3.00 -9.54
CA PRO A 420 24.05 -1.62 -9.08
C PRO A 420 22.91 -0.64 -9.41
N LEU A 421 22.18 -0.87 -10.51
CA LEU A 421 21.09 0.01 -10.98
C LEU A 421 19.68 -0.46 -10.57
N GLN A 422 19.56 -1.49 -9.74
CA GLN A 422 18.26 -1.96 -9.29
C GLN A 422 17.61 -0.91 -8.37
N LEU A 423 16.36 -0.54 -8.66
CA LEU A 423 15.59 0.39 -7.85
C LEU A 423 14.63 -0.38 -6.94
N PHE A 424 14.29 0.25 -5.82
CA PHE A 424 13.29 -0.21 -4.87
C PHE A 424 12.06 0.67 -4.98
N THR A 425 10.89 0.06 -4.97
CA THR A 425 9.62 0.76 -4.86
C THR A 425 8.80 0.15 -3.73
N GLY A 426 7.77 0.85 -3.30
CA GLY A 426 6.95 0.39 -2.20
C GLY A 426 5.73 1.25 -1.95
N PHE A 427 4.80 0.70 -1.19
CA PHE A 427 3.54 1.31 -0.85
C PHE A 427 3.16 0.98 0.60
N CYS A 428 2.39 1.86 1.23
CA CYS A 428 1.82 1.59 2.55
C CYS A 428 0.44 0.94 2.40
N PHE A 429 0.03 0.13 3.37
CA PHE A 429 -1.32 -0.38 3.48
C PHE A 429 -1.65 -0.72 4.93
N GLU A 430 -2.94 -0.77 5.26
CA GLU A 430 -3.40 -1.24 6.57
C GLU A 430 -3.56 -2.77 6.53
N PRO A 431 -2.89 -3.53 7.38
CA PRO A 431 -3.08 -4.97 7.38
C PRO A 431 -4.45 -5.30 8.02
N ARG A 432 -5.36 -5.94 7.26
CA ARG A 432 -6.75 -6.26 7.67
C ARG A 432 -7.19 -7.65 7.21
N LEU A 433 -7.94 -8.36 8.04
CA LEU A 433 -8.43 -9.73 7.76
C LEU A 433 -9.87 -9.75 7.25
N GLU A 434 -10.65 -8.72 7.60
CA GLU A 434 -12.08 -8.66 7.40
C GLU A 434 -12.51 -8.25 5.99
N ILE A 435 -11.61 -7.65 5.22
CA ILE A 435 -11.94 -7.02 3.94
C ILE A 435 -11.54 -7.89 2.74
N VAL A 436 -12.40 -7.91 1.72
CA VAL A 436 -12.30 -8.72 0.50
C VAL A 436 -12.46 -7.79 -0.72
N SER A 437 -11.83 -8.15 -1.84
CA SER A 437 -11.71 -7.35 -3.07
C SER A 437 -12.90 -7.40 -4.03
#